data_AF-A0A845JZ69-F1
#
_entry.id   AF-A0A845JZ69-F1
#
_cell.length_a   1.000
_cell.length_b   1.000
_cell.length_c   1.000
_cell.angle_alpha   90.00
_cell.angle_beta   90.00
_cell.angle_gamma   90.00
#
_symmetry.space_group_name_H-M   'P 1'
#
loop_
_entity.id
_entity.type
_entity.pdbx_description
1 polymer ?
#
loop_
_entity_poly.entity_id
_entity_poly.type
_entity_poly.pdbx_seq_one_letter_code
_entity_poly.pdbx_strand_id
1 'polypeptide(L)'
;MKPSIKPGLLSKQSVAHLLVLCFLAAFSPAWGFTPPPSEDVPKSFDFKGKTVTLKNLTNPYKGDPKVLKKGGTLYTRHCFFCHGDLLDGNGLFGKSFFPPPADFTRLDSILARPQAYTFW
;
A
#
# COMPACT_ATOMS: atom_id res chain seq x y z
N MET A 1 52.19 -16.45 -22.25
CA MET A 1 52.22 -15.86 -20.89
C MET A 1 50.79 -15.76 -20.39
N LYS A 2 50.42 -16.49 -19.34
CA LYS A 2 49.07 -16.44 -18.74
C LYS A 2 49.15 -15.55 -17.47
N PRO A 3 48.35 -14.48 -17.34
CA PRO A 3 48.36 -13.66 -16.15
C PRO A 3 47.83 -14.46 -14.95
N SER A 4 48.62 -14.48 -13.87
CA SER A 4 48.26 -15.08 -12.59
C SER A 4 47.37 -14.11 -11.82
N ILE A 5 46.06 -14.40 -11.78
CA ILE A 5 45.10 -13.66 -10.97
C ILE A 5 45.22 -14.19 -9.54
N LYS A 6 45.81 -13.40 -8.64
CA LYS A 6 45.85 -13.73 -7.21
C LYS A 6 44.43 -13.60 -6.64
N PRO A 7 43.93 -14.60 -5.88
CA PRO A 7 42.62 -14.49 -5.26
C PRO A 7 42.64 -13.33 -4.25
N GLY A 8 41.75 -12.36 -4.45
CA GLY A 8 41.58 -11.24 -3.53
C GLY A 8 41.15 -11.74 -2.17
N LEU A 9 42.07 -11.70 -1.20
CA LEU A 9 41.80 -12.06 0.18
C LEU A 9 40.89 -10.98 0.78
N LEU A 10 39.59 -11.24 0.80
CA LEU A 10 38.61 -10.35 1.42
C LEU A 10 38.96 -10.25 2.92
N SER A 11 39.40 -9.07 3.36
CA SER A 11 39.79 -8.83 4.75
C SER A 11 38.63 -9.13 5.70
N LYS A 12 38.92 -9.64 6.90
CA LYS A 12 37.92 -9.81 7.97
C LYS A 12 37.13 -8.51 8.23
N GLN A 13 37.78 -7.36 8.05
CA GLN A 13 37.15 -6.05 8.14
C GLN A 13 36.16 -5.80 7.00
N SER A 14 36.51 -6.18 5.76
CA SER A 14 35.61 -6.08 4.62
C SER A 14 34.39 -6.99 4.76
N VAL A 15 34.56 -8.20 5.33
CA VAL A 15 33.43 -9.09 5.68
C VAL A 15 32.56 -8.48 6.76
N ALA A 16 33.16 -7.92 7.81
CA ALA A 16 32.41 -7.26 8.89
C ALA A 16 31.62 -6.04 8.39
N HIS A 17 32.23 -5.19 7.56
CA HIS A 17 31.54 -4.05 6.95
C HIS A 17 30.40 -4.49 6.03
N LEU A 18 30.59 -5.55 5.24
CA LEU A 18 29.54 -6.10 4.39
C LEU A 18 28.37 -6.65 5.21
N LEU A 19 28.65 -7.35 6.32
CA LEU A 19 27.62 -7.83 7.24
C LEU A 19 26.86 -6.70 7.92
N VAL A 20 27.54 -5.64 8.37
CA VAL A 20 26.91 -4.44 8.94
C VAL A 20 26.03 -3.72 7.91
N LEU A 21 26.50 -3.58 6.67
CA LEU A 21 25.74 -2.96 5.59
C LEU A 21 24.48 -3.77 5.24
N CYS A 22 24.58 -5.11 5.18
CA CYS A 22 23.44 -6.00 4.99
C CYS A 22 22.44 -5.93 6.15
N PHE A 23 22.92 -5.80 7.40
CA PHE A 23 22.05 -5.65 8.56
C PHE A 23 21.26 -4.32 8.51
N LEU A 24 21.93 -3.22 8.15
CA LEU A 24 21.28 -1.90 7.98
C LEU A 24 20.28 -1.89 6.81
N ALA A 25 20.59 -2.57 5.71
CA ALA A 25 19.68 -2.71 4.57
C ALA A 25 18.47 -3.62 4.90
N ALA A 26 18.67 -4.70 5.67
CA ALA A 26 17.60 -5.61 6.06
C ALA A 26 16.66 -5.05 7.15
N PHE A 27 17.14 -4.08 7.95
CA PHE A 27 16.35 -3.40 8.99
C PHE A 27 15.89 -1.99 8.61
N SER A 28 16.08 -1.58 7.34
CA SER A 28 15.49 -0.32 6.87
C SER A 28 13.97 -0.40 7.08
N PRO A 29 13.38 0.47 7.92
CA PRO A 29 11.99 0.35 8.27
C PRO A 29 11.16 0.59 7.01
N ALA A 30 10.23 -0.31 6.74
CA ALA A 30 9.31 -0.25 5.61
C ALA A 30 8.27 0.89 5.75
N TRP A 31 8.68 2.07 6.21
CA TRP A 31 7.84 3.26 6.37
C TRP A 31 7.17 3.69 5.06
N GLY A 32 7.69 3.25 3.90
CA GLY A 32 7.06 3.48 2.60
C GLY A 32 5.83 2.61 2.29
N PHE A 33 5.52 1.60 3.12
CA PHE A 33 4.42 0.65 2.86
C PHE A 33 3.37 0.58 3.98
N THR A 34 3.52 1.37 5.05
CA THR A 34 2.47 1.52 6.06
C THR A 34 1.45 2.54 5.58
N PRO A 35 0.13 2.28 5.71
CA PRO A 35 -0.89 3.27 5.43
C PRO A 35 -0.64 4.53 6.28
N PRO A 36 -0.88 5.74 5.74
CA PRO A 36 -0.76 6.95 6.54
C PRO A 36 -1.72 6.90 7.74
N PRO A 37 -1.31 7.41 8.91
CA PRO A 37 -2.18 7.52 10.07
C PRO A 37 -3.38 8.44 9.77
N SER A 38 -4.45 8.37 10.57
CA SER A 38 -5.71 9.11 10.31
C SER A 38 -5.55 10.62 10.41
N GLU A 39 -4.53 11.04 11.13
CA GLU A 39 -4.12 12.40 11.34
C GLU A 39 -3.58 13.05 10.05
N ASP A 40 -3.03 12.23 9.14
CA ASP A 40 -2.45 12.69 7.86
C ASP A 40 -3.49 12.83 6.75
N VAL A 41 -4.74 12.39 6.99
CA VAL A 41 -5.83 12.57 6.03
C VAL A 41 -6.10 14.08 5.87
N PRO A 42 -5.98 14.64 4.64
CA PRO A 42 -6.22 16.05 4.42
C PRO A 42 -7.66 16.39 4.82
N LYS A 43 -7.87 17.61 5.34
CA LYS A 43 -9.22 18.11 5.68
C LYS A 43 -9.87 18.86 4.53
N SER A 44 -9.08 19.26 3.54
CA SER A 44 -9.49 20.06 2.40
C SER A 44 -8.57 19.85 1.20
N PHE A 45 -9.06 20.12 0.00
CA PHE A 45 -8.30 20.13 -1.24
C PHE A 45 -8.74 21.30 -2.12
N ASP A 46 -7.87 21.75 -3.03
CA ASP A 46 -8.21 22.81 -3.98
C ASP A 46 -8.78 22.24 -5.27
N PHE A 47 -9.95 22.73 -5.67
CA PHE A 47 -10.63 22.35 -6.90
C PHE A 47 -11.07 23.59 -7.66
N LYS A 48 -10.55 23.76 -8.89
CA LYS A 48 -10.87 24.91 -9.76
C LYS A 48 -10.68 26.27 -9.04
N GLY A 49 -9.60 26.42 -8.29
CA GLY A 49 -9.28 27.65 -7.55
C GLY A 49 -10.13 27.90 -6.30
N LYS A 50 -10.90 26.90 -5.84
CA LYS A 50 -11.68 26.97 -4.60
C LYS A 50 -11.22 25.88 -3.65
N THR A 51 -10.99 26.23 -2.39
CA THR A 51 -10.73 25.25 -1.33
C THR A 51 -12.03 24.55 -0.94
N VAL A 52 -12.06 23.22 -1.09
CA VAL A 52 -13.18 22.35 -0.75
C VAL A 52 -12.85 21.62 0.55
N THR A 53 -13.73 21.72 1.55
CA THR A 53 -13.59 21.01 2.83
C THR A 53 -14.25 19.63 2.75
N LEU A 54 -13.48 18.57 3.04
CA LEU A 54 -13.96 17.18 2.98
C LEU A 54 -15.09 16.90 3.98
N LYS A 55 -15.07 17.53 5.17
CA LYS A 55 -16.10 17.36 6.21
C LYS A 55 -17.53 17.56 5.69
N ASN A 56 -17.73 18.42 4.69
CA ASN A 56 -19.05 18.78 4.17
C ASN A 56 -19.45 17.96 2.93
N LEU A 57 -18.60 17.06 2.46
CA LEU A 57 -18.88 16.25 1.28
C LEU A 57 -19.56 14.95 1.67
N THR A 58 -20.56 14.56 0.90
CA THR A 58 -21.29 13.30 1.06
C THR A 58 -21.21 12.50 -0.22
N ASN A 59 -21.11 11.18 -0.13
CA ASN A 59 -21.26 10.33 -1.30
C ASN A 59 -22.70 10.48 -1.87
N PRO A 60 -22.88 11.02 -3.09
CA PRO A 60 -24.20 11.24 -3.67
C PRO A 60 -24.91 9.94 -4.05
N TYR A 61 -24.18 8.82 -4.10
CA TYR A 61 -24.69 7.49 -4.40
C TYR A 61 -24.86 6.62 -3.16
N LYS A 62 -24.78 7.20 -1.95
CA LYS A 62 -24.87 6.44 -0.70
C LYS A 62 -26.21 5.69 -0.65
N GLY A 63 -26.12 4.36 -0.58
CA GLY A 63 -27.28 3.48 -0.47
C GLY A 63 -28.02 3.19 -1.78
N ASP A 64 -27.55 3.67 -2.94
CA ASP A 64 -28.16 3.34 -4.24
C ASP A 64 -27.88 1.87 -4.61
N PRO A 65 -28.90 1.00 -4.67
CA PRO A 65 -28.72 -0.42 -4.98
C PRO A 65 -28.14 -0.67 -6.38
N LYS A 66 -28.41 0.20 -7.35
CA LYS A 66 -27.88 0.07 -8.71
C LYS A 66 -26.38 0.32 -8.72
N VAL A 67 -25.93 1.32 -8.00
CA VAL A 67 -24.50 1.65 -7.86
C VAL A 67 -23.77 0.54 -7.08
N LEU A 68 -24.37 0.04 -5.99
CA LEU A 68 -23.81 -1.07 -5.23
C LEU A 68 -23.65 -2.34 -6.08
N LYS A 69 -24.68 -2.71 -6.87
CA LYS A 69 -24.61 -3.86 -7.77
C LYS A 69 -23.54 -3.71 -8.84
N LYS A 70 -23.43 -2.51 -9.43
CA LYS A 70 -22.39 -2.20 -10.42
C LYS A 70 -20.99 -2.26 -9.79
N GLY A 71 -20.83 -1.70 -8.59
CA GLY A 71 -19.58 -1.73 -7.83
C GLY A 71 -19.14 -3.16 -7.51
N GLY A 72 -20.05 -4.01 -7.02
CA GLY A 72 -19.76 -5.42 -6.79
C GLY A 72 -19.33 -6.16 -8.06
N THR A 73 -19.98 -5.88 -9.20
CA THR A 73 -19.58 -6.46 -10.49
C THR A 73 -18.16 -6.06 -10.89
N LEU A 74 -17.79 -4.78 -10.67
CA LEU A 74 -16.44 -4.29 -10.94
C LEU A 74 -15.42 -4.93 -9.99
N TYR A 75 -15.75 -5.04 -8.70
CA TYR A 75 -14.89 -5.67 -7.70
C TYR A 75 -14.57 -7.11 -8.08
N THR A 76 -15.59 -7.91 -8.40
CA THR A 76 -15.40 -9.31 -8.80
C THR A 76 -14.55 -9.45 -10.06
N ARG A 77 -14.67 -8.51 -11.01
CA ARG A 77 -13.93 -8.57 -12.29
C ARG A 77 -12.48 -8.12 -12.18
N HIS A 78 -12.18 -7.18 -11.30
CA HIS A 78 -10.91 -6.44 -11.34
C HIS A 78 -10.12 -6.49 -10.03
N CYS A 79 -10.77 -6.70 -8.89
CA CYS A 79 -10.15 -6.56 -7.57
C CYS A 79 -10.05 -7.90 -6.83
N PHE A 80 -11.07 -8.75 -6.99
CA PHE A 80 -11.23 -10.02 -6.27
C PHE A 80 -10.02 -10.94 -6.34
N PHE A 81 -9.39 -11.09 -7.51
CA PHE A 81 -8.26 -12.00 -7.67
C PHE A 81 -7.04 -11.63 -6.82
N CYS A 82 -6.88 -10.36 -6.43
CA CYS A 82 -5.80 -9.92 -5.56
C CYS A 82 -6.27 -9.71 -4.12
N HIS A 83 -7.44 -9.09 -3.93
CA HIS A 83 -7.92 -8.66 -2.61
C HIS A 83 -8.85 -9.67 -1.90
N GLY A 84 -9.24 -10.76 -2.54
CA GLY A 84 -10.11 -11.79 -1.96
C GLY A 84 -11.60 -11.42 -2.00
N ASP A 85 -12.48 -12.39 -1.76
CA ASP A 85 -13.93 -12.16 -1.56
C ASP A 85 -14.24 -11.57 -0.18
N LEU A 86 -13.40 -11.86 0.81
CA LEU A 86 -13.49 -11.30 2.16
C LEU A 86 -12.83 -9.92 2.31
N LEU A 87 -12.29 -9.36 1.22
CA LEU A 87 -11.58 -8.07 1.19
C LEU A 87 -10.30 -8.05 2.05
N ASP A 88 -9.74 -9.21 2.36
CA ASP A 88 -8.67 -9.43 3.34
C ASP A 88 -7.27 -9.46 2.71
N GLY A 89 -7.14 -9.20 1.41
CA GLY A 89 -5.87 -9.27 0.69
C GLY A 89 -5.44 -10.68 0.30
N ASN A 90 -6.24 -11.71 0.60
CA ASN A 90 -5.92 -13.12 0.33
C ASN A 90 -6.55 -13.65 -0.97
N GLY A 91 -6.58 -12.83 -2.02
CA GLY A 91 -7.01 -13.28 -3.34
C GLY A 91 -6.09 -14.36 -3.92
N LEU A 92 -6.54 -15.03 -4.97
CA LEU A 92 -5.78 -16.07 -5.70
C LEU A 92 -4.32 -15.66 -6.00
N PHE A 93 -4.12 -14.39 -6.36
CA PHE A 93 -2.80 -13.80 -6.66
C PHE A 93 -2.25 -12.93 -5.53
N GLY A 94 -2.90 -12.88 -4.36
CA GLY A 94 -2.53 -11.98 -3.27
C GLY A 94 -1.09 -12.16 -2.79
N LYS A 95 -0.63 -13.42 -2.74
CA LYS A 95 0.75 -13.78 -2.33
C LYS A 95 1.82 -13.52 -3.40
N SER A 96 1.42 -13.09 -4.59
CA SER A 96 2.34 -12.81 -5.70
C SER A 96 2.94 -11.39 -5.67
N PHE A 97 2.47 -10.53 -4.75
CA PHE A 97 2.90 -9.13 -4.67
C PHE A 97 3.70 -8.85 -3.39
N PHE A 98 4.66 -7.94 -3.48
CA PHE A 98 5.36 -7.34 -2.34
C PHE A 98 5.42 -5.81 -2.53
N PRO A 99 4.76 -5.01 -1.67
CA PRO A 99 3.94 -5.41 -0.52
C PRO A 99 2.69 -6.21 -0.95
N PRO A 100 2.07 -6.98 -0.04
CA PRO A 100 0.82 -7.68 -0.35
C PRO A 100 -0.29 -6.67 -0.67
N PRO A 101 -1.34 -7.08 -1.41
CA PRO A 101 -2.52 -6.26 -1.61
C PRO A 101 -3.13 -5.84 -0.28
N ALA A 102 -3.73 -4.65 -0.24
CA ALA A 102 -4.33 -4.11 0.96
C ALA A 102 -5.43 -5.03 1.54
N ASP A 103 -5.35 -5.26 2.85
CA ASP A 103 -6.42 -5.84 3.67
C ASP A 103 -7.36 -4.71 4.13
N PHE A 104 -8.57 -4.73 3.61
CA PHE A 104 -9.58 -3.71 3.88
C PHE A 104 -10.33 -3.95 5.20
N THR A 105 -10.16 -5.12 5.83
CA THR A 105 -10.81 -5.48 7.09
C THR A 105 -10.11 -4.88 8.32
N ARG A 106 -8.89 -4.38 8.15
CA ARG A 106 -8.11 -3.78 9.22
C ARG A 106 -8.67 -2.44 9.69
N LEU A 107 -8.44 -2.12 10.96
CA LEU A 107 -8.84 -0.85 11.58
C LEU A 107 -8.10 0.37 11.01
N ASP A 108 -6.92 0.18 10.46
CA ASP A 108 -6.11 1.21 9.81
C ASP A 108 -6.35 1.29 8.29
N SER A 109 -7.28 0.49 7.75
CA SER A 109 -7.55 0.44 6.31
C SER A 109 -8.21 1.72 5.80
N ILE A 110 -8.26 1.84 4.47
CA ILE A 110 -8.97 2.94 3.82
C ILE A 110 -10.47 2.95 4.18
N LEU A 111 -11.08 1.79 4.48
CA LEU A 111 -12.49 1.71 4.83
C LEU A 111 -12.80 2.28 6.22
N ALA A 112 -11.80 2.40 7.10
CA ALA A 112 -11.95 3.03 8.40
C ALA A 112 -11.92 4.58 8.34
N ARG A 113 -11.65 5.16 7.16
CA ARG A 113 -11.56 6.61 6.98
C ARG A 113 -12.94 7.22 6.71
N PRO A 114 -13.14 8.52 6.99
CA PRO A 114 -14.40 9.20 6.69
C PRO A 114 -14.79 9.02 5.22
N GLN A 115 -16.07 8.74 4.95
CA GLN A 115 -16.58 8.48 3.59
C GLN A 115 -16.25 9.62 2.61
N ALA A 116 -16.17 10.86 3.09
CA ALA A 116 -15.78 11.98 2.27
C ALA A 116 -14.37 11.83 1.68
N TYR A 117 -13.42 11.30 2.44
CA TYR A 117 -12.05 11.07 1.98
C TYR A 117 -11.94 9.86 1.05
N THR A 118 -12.73 8.81 1.29
CA THR A 118 -12.67 7.59 0.48
C THR A 118 -13.41 7.70 -0.85
N PHE A 119 -14.25 8.72 -1.01
CA PHE A 119 -15.08 8.91 -2.20
C PHE A 119 -14.65 10.11 -3.07
N TRP A 120 -14.18 11.22 -2.48
CA TRP A 120 -13.84 12.46 -3.18
C TRP A 120 -12.32 12.69 -3.22
#